data_AF-A0A5P2DCE6-F1
#
_entry.id   AF-A0A5P2DCE6-F1
#
_cell.length_a   1.000
_cell.length_b   1.000
_cell.length_c   1.000
_cell.angle_alpha   90.00
_cell.angle_beta   90.00
_cell.angle_gamma   90.00
#
_symmetry.space_group_name_H-M   'P 1'
#
loop_
_entity.id
_entity.type
_entity.pdbx_description
1 polymer ?
#
loop_
_entity_poly.entity_id
_entity_poly.type
_entity_poly.pdbx_seq_one_letter_code
_entity_poly.pdbx_strand_id
1 'polypeptide(L)' 'MSDAEWAEVRPLLPTPAWLEKKGGRPEGYCHRQMLDAIRYLVAGGIPWRAMPVDFPHWARVYAFCAP' A
#
# COMPACT_ATOMS: atom_id res chain seq x y z
N MET A 1 9.16 -2.49 -6.61
CA MET A 1 8.69 -1.71 -7.77
C MET A 1 9.79 -0.75 -8.20
N SER A 2 10.06 -0.65 -9.50
CA SER A 2 11.05 0.32 -9.99
C SER A 2 10.50 1.75 -9.91
N ASP A 3 11.36 2.76 -9.96
CA ASP A 3 10.93 4.16 -9.95
C ASP A 3 10.11 4.52 -11.20
N ALA A 4 10.44 3.91 -12.34
CA ALA A 4 9.71 4.09 -13.60
C ALA A 4 8.28 3.53 -13.50
N GLU A 5 8.12 2.29 -13.00
CA GLU A 5 6.80 1.71 -12.76
C GLU A 5 5.99 2.55 -11.75
N TRP A 6 6.65 3.06 -10.71
CA TRP A 6 6.00 3.89 -9.72
C TRP A 6 5.48 5.20 -10.30
N ALA A 7 6.24 5.84 -11.21
CA ALA A 7 5.84 7.08 -11.85
C ALA A 7 4.53 6.92 -12.64
N GLU A 8 4.33 5.78 -13.30
CA GLU A 8 3.12 5.46 -14.06
C GLU A 8 1.93 5.08 -13.15
N VAL A 9 2.17 4.34 -12.06
CA VAL A 9 1.11 3.87 -11.15
C VAL A 9 0.60 4.97 -10.23
N ARG A 10 1.50 5.82 -9.70
CA ARG A 10 1.17 6.87 -8.73
C ARG A 10 -0.04 7.74 -9.11
N PRO A 11 -0.18 8.27 -10.34
CA PRO A 11 -1.31 9.14 -10.70
C PRO A 11 -2.66 8.41 -10.77
N LEU A 12 -2.67 7.08 -10.82
CA LEU A 12 -3.90 6.27 -10.88
C LEU A 12 -4.47 5.98 -9.48
N LEU A 13 -3.70 6.23 -8.43
CA LEU A 13 -4.13 5.98 -7.06
C LEU A 13 -5.07 7.10 -6.59
N PRO A 14 -6.12 6.76 -5.82
CA PRO A 14 -6.99 7.77 -5.25
C PRO A 14 -6.20 8.67 -4.30
N THR A 15 -6.43 9.98 -4.41
CA THR A 15 -5.89 10.92 -3.43
C THR A 15 -6.53 10.63 -2.07
N PRO A 16 -5.73 10.40 -1.01
CA PRO A 16 -6.26 10.19 0.32
C PRO A 16 -7.14 11.36 0.79
N ALA A 17 -8.29 11.07 1.39
CA ALA A 17 -9.24 12.10 1.86
C ALA A 17 -8.63 13.13 2.81
N TRP A 18 -7.61 12.74 3.60
CA TRP A 18 -6.90 13.65 4.50
C TRP A 18 -6.04 14.68 3.74
N LEU A 19 -5.48 14.30 2.58
CA LEU A 19 -4.77 15.22 1.68
C LEU A 19 -5.74 16.19 1.00
N GLU A 20 -6.97 15.76 0.75
CA GLU A 20 -8.04 16.62 0.23
C GLU A 20 -8.68 17.51 1.32
N LYS A 21 -8.18 17.48 2.57
CA LYS A 21 -8.78 18.16 3.73
C LYS A 21 -10.24 17.78 4.00
N LYS A 22 -10.71 16.65 3.47
CA LYS A 22 -12.06 16.10 3.69
C LYS A 22 -12.17 15.31 5.01
N GLY A 23 -11.14 15.38 5.85
CA GLY A 23 -11.04 14.64 7.11
C GLY A 23 -10.44 13.24 6.92
N GLY A 24 -10.49 12.44 7.99
CA GLY A 24 -9.88 11.10 8.03
C GLY A 24 -8.52 11.06 8.72
N ARG A 25 -8.14 9.86 9.17
CA ARG A 25 -6.84 9.62 9.82
C ARG A 25 -5.73 9.73 8.77
N PRO A 26 -4.64 10.49 9.01
CA PRO A 26 -3.48 10.50 8.13
C PRO A 26 -2.99 9.08 7.87
N GLU A 27 -2.66 8.80 6.62
CA GLU A 27 -2.04 7.53 6.27
C GLU A 27 -0.64 7.47 6.89
N GLY A 28 -0.37 6.42 7.65
CA GLY A 28 0.92 6.21 8.31
C GLY A 28 2.00 5.59 7.41
N TYR A 29 1.65 5.24 6.17
CA TYR A 29 2.55 4.56 5.23
C TYR A 29 2.42 5.17 3.84
N CYS A 30 3.53 5.18 3.10
CA CYS A 30 3.54 5.58 1.70
C CYS A 30 2.82 4.54 0.83
N HIS A 31 1.98 4.96 -0.11
CA HIS A 31 1.29 4.08 -1.07
C HIS A 31 2.23 3.14 -1.81
N ARG A 32 3.44 3.59 -2.15
CA ARG A 32 4.47 2.75 -2.77
C ARG A 32 4.81 1.54 -1.90
N GLN A 33 5.02 1.76 -0.60
CA GLN A 33 5.34 0.67 0.33
C GLN A 33 4.18 -0.31 0.47
N MET A 34 2.95 0.19 0.43
CA MET A 34 1.75 -0.66 0.45
C MET A 34 1.69 -1.54 -0.81
N LEU A 35 1.93 -0.96 -1.99
CA LEU A 35 1.95 -1.69 -3.26
C LEU A 35 3.10 -2.67 -3.37
N ASP A 36 4.29 -2.31 -2.88
CA ASP A 36 5.44 -3.23 -2.81
C ASP A 36 5.11 -4.44 -1.91
N ALA A 37 4.46 -4.22 -0.77
CA ALA A 37 4.01 -5.31 0.11
C ALA A 37 2.98 -6.23 -0.57
N ILE A 38 2.01 -5.66 -1.30
CA ILE A 38 1.00 -6.43 -2.05
C ILE A 38 1.66 -7.26 -3.15
N ARG A 39 2.57 -6.66 -3.92
CA ARG A 39 3.31 -7.37 -4.97
C ARG A 39 4.13 -8.51 -4.41
N TYR A 40 4.81 -8.29 -3.28
CA TYR A 40 5.55 -9.35 -2.58
C TYR A 40 4.63 -10.49 -2.16
N LEU A 41 3.49 -10.18 -1.55
CA LEU A 41 2.51 -11.17 -1.11
C LEU A 41 1.97 -12.00 -2.27
N VAL A 42 1.60 -11.36 -3.38
CA VAL A 42 1.05 -12.03 -4.57
C VAL A 42 2.11 -12.85 -5.29
N ALA A 43 3.32 -12.33 -5.45
CA ALA A 43 4.42 -13.05 -6.10
C ALA A 43 4.88 -14.27 -5.30
N GLY A 44 4.91 -14.17 -3.96
CA GLY A 44 5.31 -15.26 -3.08
C GLY A 44 4.18 -16.24 -2.73
N GLY A 45 2.91 -15.86 -2.94
CA GLY A 45 1.76 -16.67 -2.54
C GLY A 45 1.68 -16.93 -1.03
N ILE A 46 2.20 -16.01 -0.21
CA ILE A 46 2.30 -16.19 1.24
C ILE A 46 0.99 -15.81 1.95
N PRO A 47 0.69 -16.42 3.11
CA PRO A 47 -0.44 -15.98 3.92
C PRO A 47 -0.15 -14.58 4.49
N TRP A 48 -1.19 -13.75 4.60
CA TRP A 48 -1.10 -12.38 5.14
C TRP A 48 -0.33 -12.26 6.46
N ARG A 49 -0.51 -13.22 7.36
CA ARG A 49 0.16 -13.22 8.68
C ARG A 49 1.64 -13.60 8.65
N ALA A 50 2.13 -14.14 7.53
CA ALA A 50 3.55 -14.44 7.34
C ALA A 50 4.30 -13.30 6.63
N MET A 51 3.66 -12.14 6.48
CA MET A 51 4.30 -11.01 5.81
C MET A 51 5.52 -10.54 6.61
N PRO A 52 6.67 -10.30 5.95
CA PRO A 52 7.88 -9.83 6.59
C PRO A 52 7.71 -8.52 7.37
N VAL A 53 8.49 -8.33 8.44
CA VAL A 53 8.38 -7.19 9.38
C VAL A 53 8.92 -5.88 8.82
N ASP A 54 9.70 -5.93 7.75
CA ASP A 54 10.20 -4.79 6.97
C ASP A 54 9.11 -4.15 6.11
N PHE A 55 7.99 -4.85 5.86
CA PHE A 55 6.81 -4.27 5.25
C PHE A 55 5.85 -3.64 6.29
N PRO A 56 4.95 -2.73 5.87
CA PRO A 56 3.87 -2.24 6.73
C PRO A 56 3.08 -3.39 7.35
N HIS A 57 2.56 -3.23 8.57
CA HIS A 57 1.83 -4.32 9.24
C HIS A 57 0.69 -4.88 8.36
N TRP A 58 0.59 -6.21 8.23
CA TRP A 58 -0.31 -6.91 7.29
C TRP A 58 -1.76 -6.39 7.32
N ALA A 59 -2.29 -6.06 8.51
CA ALA A 59 -3.65 -5.56 8.64
C ALA A 59 -3.87 -4.21 7.93
N ARG A 60 -2.83 -3.38 7.86
CA ARG A 60 -2.86 -2.10 7.13
C ARG A 60 -2.82 -2.33 5.63
N VAL A 61 -1.96 -3.25 5.18
CA VAL A 61 -1.86 -3.63 3.76
C VAL A 61 -3.18 -4.23 3.27
N TYR A 62 -3.79 -5.11 4.07
CA TYR A 62 -5.12 -5.66 3.79
C TYR A 62 -6.18 -4.56 3.67
N ALA A 63 -6.25 -3.64 4.64
CA ALA A 63 -7.22 -2.53 4.62
C ALA A 63 -7.03 -1.56 3.44
N PHE A 64 -5.86 -1.52 2.83
CA PHE A 64 -5.60 -0.71 1.63
C PHE A 64 -6.14 -1.34 0.34
N CYS A 65 -6.19 -2.67 0.27
CA CYS A 65 -6.79 -3.42 -0.85
C CYS A 65 -8.27 -3.76 -0.64
N ALA A 66 -8.74 -3.69 0.60
CA ALA A 66 -10.12 -4.01 0.92
C ALA A 66 -11.06 -2.97 0.27
N PRO A 67 -12.21 -3.40 -0.28
CA PRO A 67 -13.20 -2.51 -0.88
C PRO A 67 -13.84 -1.55 0.13
#